data_AF-K0Z3W3-F1
#
_entry.id   AF-K0Z3W3-F1
#
_cell.length_a   1.000
_cell.length_b   1.000
_cell.length_c   1.000
_cell.angle_alpha   90.00
_cell.angle_beta   90.00
_cell.angle_gamma   90.00
#
_symmetry.space_group_name_H-M   'P 1'
#
loop_
_entity.id
_entity.type
_entity.pdbx_description
1 polymer ?
#
loop_
_entity_poly.entity_id
_entity_poly.type
_entity_poly.pdbx_seq_one_letter_code
_entity_poly.pdbx_strand_id
1 'polypeptide(L)' 'MTPKLIDDDTGAELWTARQCAEHAEIKRYTWMAYVSRRQAPGPAGRFYDSPVWDADEVRRWAANRNPRRRGRAQPGQ' A
#
# COMPACT_ATOMS: atom_id res chain seq x y z
N MET A 1 -17.62 14.35 5.28
CA MET A 1 -17.02 13.68 6.45
C MET A 1 -16.42 12.37 5.97
N THR A 2 -15.14 12.11 6.23
CA THR A 2 -14.46 10.88 5.77
C THR A 2 -14.01 10.08 6.98
N PRO A 3 -14.69 8.99 7.34
CA PRO A 3 -14.30 8.17 8.49
C PRO A 3 -12.92 7.53 8.25
N LYS A 4 -12.14 7.42 9.33
CA LYS A 4 -10.80 6.81 9.33
C LYS A 4 -10.81 5.56 10.20
N LEU A 5 -10.09 4.53 9.77
CA LEU A 5 -9.86 3.34 10.57
C LEU A 5 -8.58 3.57 11.36
N ILE A 6 -8.67 3.52 12.68
CA ILE A 6 -7.53 3.64 13.57
C ILE A 6 -7.46 2.33 14.36
N ASP A 7 -6.27 1.75 14.40
CA ASP A 7 -5.97 0.62 15.27
C ASP A 7 -6.00 1.08 16.74
N ASP A 8 -6.74 0.38 17.58
CA ASP A 8 -6.96 0.78 18.99
C ASP A 8 -5.71 0.58 19.86
N ASP A 9 -4.93 -0.47 19.59
CA ASP A 9 -3.76 -0.84 20.38
C ASP A 9 -2.55 0.05 20.06
N THR A 10 -2.31 0.29 18.77
CA THR A 10 -1.13 1.01 18.29
C THR A 10 -1.41 2.48 17.95
N GLY A 11 -2.69 2.87 17.79
CA GLY A 11 -3.07 4.18 17.27
C GLY A 11 -2.75 4.36 15.78
N ALA A 12 -2.35 3.29 15.08
CA ALA A 12 -1.95 3.35 13.68
C ALA A 12 -3.16 3.62 12.76
N GLU A 13 -2.97 4.48 11.76
CA GLU A 13 -3.99 4.68 10.74
C GLU A 13 -3.98 3.49 9.79
N LEU A 14 -5.13 2.81 9.67
CA LEU A 14 -5.29 1.66 8.81
C LEU A 14 -6.06 2.03 7.55
N TRP A 15 -5.55 1.55 6.42
CA TRP A 15 -6.12 1.77 5.10
C TRP A 15 -6.66 0.50 4.50
N THR A 16 -7.83 0.61 3.87
CA THR A 16 -8.37 -0.44 3.01
C THR A 16 -7.58 -0.52 1.70
N ALA A 17 -7.67 -1.65 1.00
CA ALA A 17 -7.06 -1.83 -0.33
C ALA A 17 -7.41 -0.69 -1.32
N ARG A 18 -8.60 -0.11 -1.17
CA ARG A 18 -9.05 1.03 -1.97
C ARG A 18 -8.24 2.30 -1.64
N GLN A 19 -8.13 2.65 -0.36
CA GLN A 19 -7.37 3.82 0.09
C GLN A 19 -5.89 3.71 -0.28
N CYS A 20 -5.29 2.53 -0.11
CA CYS A 20 -3.91 2.30 -0.53
C CYS A 20 -3.72 2.55 -2.04
N ALA A 21 -4.67 2.07 -2.85
CA ALA A 21 -4.61 2.25 -4.29
C ALA A 21 -4.82 3.71 -4.71
N GLU A 22 -5.77 4.42 -4.08
CA GLU A 22 -6.00 5.86 -4.30
C GLU A 22 -4.75 6.68 -3.93
N HIS A 23 -4.12 6.40 -2.78
CA HIS A 23 -2.89 7.09 -2.38
C HIS A 23 -1.71 6.79 -3.32
N ALA A 24 -1.61 5.55 -3.80
CA ALA A 24 -0.58 5.13 -4.74
C ALA A 24 -0.87 5.47 -6.22
N GLU A 25 -1.97 6.19 -6.48
CA GLU A 25 -2.47 6.56 -7.81
C GLU A 25 -2.59 5.37 -8.78
N ILE A 26 -3.03 4.22 -8.27
CA ILE A 26 -3.25 3.00 -9.05
C ILE A 26 -4.65 2.43 -8.82
N LYS A 27 -5.02 1.46 -9.67
CA LYS A 27 -6.28 0.73 -9.50
C LYS A 27 -6.17 -0.29 -8.36
N ARG A 28 -7.27 -0.53 -7.64
CA ARG A 28 -7.34 -1.50 -6.54
C ARG A 28 -6.85 -2.90 -6.93
N TYR A 29 -7.19 -3.39 -8.13
CA TYR A 29 -6.70 -4.70 -8.59
C TYR A 29 -5.18 -4.70 -8.81
N THR A 30 -4.59 -3.57 -9.21
CA THR A 30 -3.15 -3.43 -9.40
C THR A 30 -2.44 -3.45 -8.06
N TRP A 31 -3.00 -2.78 -7.05
CA TRP A 31 -2.55 -2.88 -5.67
C TRP A 31 -2.56 -4.34 -5.19
N MET A 32 -3.67 -5.07 -5.35
CA MET A 32 -3.76 -6.50 -5.01
C MET A 32 -2.74 -7.36 -5.76
N ALA A 33 -2.55 -7.12 -7.05
CA ALA A 33 -1.53 -7.81 -7.83
C ALA A 33 -0.11 -7.55 -7.28
N TYR A 34 0.19 -6.33 -6.81
CA TYR A 34 1.49 -6.03 -6.19
C TYR A 34 1.65 -6.71 -4.84
N VAL A 35 0.61 -6.73 -4.01
CA VAL A 35 0.62 -7.44 -2.72
C VAL A 35 0.86 -8.94 -2.94
N SER A 36 0.13 -9.58 -3.87
CA SER A 36 0.36 -10.99 -4.21
C SER A 36 1.78 -11.27 -4.72
N ARG A 37 2.39 -10.31 -5.44
CA ARG A 37 3.77 -10.42 -5.94
C ARG A 37 4.81 -9.94 -4.92
N ARG A 38 4.42 -9.64 -3.68
CA ARG A 38 5.28 -9.08 -2.61
C ARG A 38 6.03 -7.81 -3.03
N GLN A 39 5.46 -7.06 -3.98
CA GLN A 39 5.99 -5.77 -4.47
C GLN A 39 5.41 -4.58 -3.71
N ALA A 40 4.37 -4.79 -2.91
CA ALA A 40 3.75 -3.82 -2.01
C ALA A 40 3.73 -4.39 -0.58
N PRO A 41 3.51 -3.56 0.45
CA PRO A 41 3.39 -4.01 1.83
C PRO A 41 2.33 -5.11 1.98
N GLY A 42 2.60 -6.06 2.87
CA GLY A 42 1.62 -7.08 3.25
C GLY A 42 0.45 -6.44 4.01
N PRO A 43 -0.72 -7.11 4.06
CA PRO A 43 -1.80 -6.66 4.92
C PRO A 43 -1.34 -6.71 6.39
N ALA A 44 -1.48 -5.60 7.11
CA ALA A 44 -1.20 -5.49 8.54
C ALA A 44 -2.22 -6.29 9.37
N GLY A 45 -3.44 -6.45 8.85
CA GLY A 45 -4.48 -7.24 9.48
C GLY A 45 -5.71 -7.42 8.59
N ARG A 46 -6.79 -7.90 9.21
CA ARG A 46 -8.12 -7.96 8.60
C ARG A 46 -9.10 -7.20 9.48
N PHE A 47 -9.82 -6.27 8.87
CA PHE A 47 -10.98 -5.62 9.46
C PHE A 47 -12.24 -6.32 8.92
N TYR A 48 -12.90 -7.11 9.77
CA TYR A 48 -13.90 -8.10 9.37
C TYR A 48 -13.37 -9.02 8.26
N ASP A 49 -13.94 -8.97 7.06
CA ASP A 49 -13.49 -9.79 5.92
C ASP A 49 -12.52 -9.04 4.98
N SER A 50 -12.31 -7.75 5.20
CA SER A 50 -11.45 -6.92 4.36
C SER A 50 -10.03 -6.83 4.91
N PRO A 51 -8.98 -7.16 4.12
CA PRO A 51 -7.62 -6.87 4.52
C PRO A 51 -7.40 -5.36 4.64
N VAL A 52 -6.58 -4.99 5.61
CA VAL A 52 -6.17 -3.61 5.89
C VAL A 52 -4.66 -3.52 5.97
N TRP A 53 -4.13 -2.35 5.64
CA TRP A 53 -2.71 -2.05 5.60
C TRP A 53 -2.41 -0.89 6.53
N ASP A 54 -1.23 -0.90 7.10
CA ASP A 54 -0.71 0.26 7.80
C ASP A 54 -0.50 1.43 6.81
N ALA A 55 -1.10 2.58 7.10
CA ALA A 55 -1.02 3.75 6.24
C ALA A 55 0.41 4.27 6.12
N ASP A 56 1.21 4.17 7.17
CA ASP A 56 2.58 4.67 7.18
C ASP A 56 3.49 3.80 6.30
N GLU A 57 3.35 2.47 6.37
CA GLU A 57 4.02 1.54 5.45
C GLU A 57 3.66 1.81 3.99
N VAL A 58 2.37 2.06 3.71
CA VAL A 58 1.92 2.37 2.34
C VAL A 58 2.51 3.69 1.86
N ARG A 59 2.55 4.73 2.70
CA ARG A 59 3.16 6.04 2.39
C ARG A 59 4.66 5.89 2.12
N ARG A 60 5.39 5.18 2.98
CA ARG A 60 6.83 4.90 2.80
C ARG A 60 7.09 4.16 1.49
N TRP A 61 6.29 3.14 1.22
CA TRP A 61 6.37 2.38 -0.01
C TRP A 61 6.07 3.25 -1.24
N ALA A 62 5.02 4.07 -1.21
CA ALA A 62 4.64 4.94 -2.32
C ALA A 62 5.73 5.99 -2.60
N ALA A 63 6.32 6.57 -1.55
CA ALA A 63 7.46 7.49 -1.66
C ALA A 63 8.69 6.82 -2.31
N ASN A 64 9.01 5.58 -1.91
CA ASN A 64 10.16 4.84 -2.47
C ASN A 64 9.89 4.28 -3.88
N ARG A 65 8.62 4.01 -4.22
CA ARG A 65 8.20 3.39 -5.49
C ARG A 65 8.54 4.22 -6.72
N ASN A 66 8.86 5.51 -6.58
CA ASN A 66 9.19 6.48 -7.64
C ASN A 66 9.07 5.89 -9.08
N PRO A 67 7.97 6.16 -9.80
CA PRO A 67 7.70 5.55 -11.12
C PRO A 67 8.82 5.81 -12.14
N ARG A 68 9.67 6.82 -11.90
CA ARG A 68 10.83 7.17 -12.72
C ARG A 68 12.02 6.20 -12.61
N ARG A 69 12.05 5.29 -11.63
CA ARG A 69 13.15 4.31 -11.48
C ARG A 69 12.92 2.96 -12.17
N ARG A 70 11.75 2.71 -12.78
CA ARG A 70 11.55 1.51 -13.64
C ARG A 70 11.99 1.70 -15.10
N GLY A 71 12.78 2.75 -15.38
CA GLY A 71 13.33 3.02 -16.71
C GLY A 71 14.83 3.26 -16.77
N ARG A 72 15.59 3.09 -15.68
CA ARG A 72 17.05 3.30 -15.72
C ARG A 72 17.80 2.47 -14.66
N ALA A 73 18.79 1.71 -15.15
CA ALA A 73 19.69 0.73 -14.53
C ALA A 73 19.14 -0.72 -14.53
N GLN A 74 19.77 -1.68 -15.21
CA GLN A 74 21.22 -1.87 -15.36
C GLN A 74 21.70 -2.06 -16.82
N PRO A 75 22.76 -1.37 -17.25
CA PRO A 75 23.65 -1.84 -18.31
C PRO A 75 24.70 -2.80 -17.72
N GLY A 76 25.07 -3.83 -18.49
CA GLY A 76 26.34 -4.55 -18.38
C GLY A 76 26.35 -5.79 -17.48
N GLN A 77 26.29 -6.96 -18.12
CA GLN A 77 27.45 -7.85 -18.09
C GLN A 77 27.73 -8.35 -19.51
#